data_AF-A0A2R7Y2R2-F1
#
_entry.id   AF-A0A2R7Y2R2-F1
#
_cell.length_a   1.000
_cell.length_b   1.000
_cell.length_c   1.000
_cell.angle_alpha   90.00
_cell.angle_beta   90.00
_cell.angle_gamma   90.00
#
_symmetry.space_group_name_H-M   'P 1'
#
loop_
_entity.id
_entity.type
_entity.pdbx_description
1 polymer ?
#
loop_
_entity_poly.entity_id
_entity_poly.type
_entity_poly.pdbx_seq_one_letter_code
_entity_poly.pdbx_strand_id
1 'polypeptide(L)'
;MAEVKAELKEVTKRGEHHEALIKLTYLGKEYELLLCKLSRTVSSISAEVSGEYLTIKLVDEKGEAFGSCCVHVKHLEKGCLECPSLVVPPKECRSE
;
A
#
# COMPACT_ATOMS: atom_id res chain seq x y z
N MET A 1 11.59 -18.20 2.01
CA MET A 1 11.40 -16.82 1.52
C MET A 1 9.94 -16.49 1.78
N ALA A 2 9.64 -15.41 2.49
CA ALA A 2 8.24 -15.04 2.73
C ALA A 2 7.63 -14.59 1.40
N GLU A 3 6.62 -15.31 0.92
CA GLU A 3 5.90 -14.95 -0.29
C GLU A 3 5.04 -13.72 0.00
N VAL A 4 5.43 -12.59 -0.60
CA VAL A 4 4.64 -11.37 -0.64
C VAL A 4 4.08 -11.21 -2.05
N LYS A 5 2.79 -10.88 -2.13
CA LYS A 5 2.17 -10.47 -3.39
C LYS A 5 1.45 -9.15 -3.14
N ALA A 6 1.64 -8.17 -4.02
CA ALA A 6 0.85 -6.96 -4.02
C ALA A 6 0.18 -6.82 -5.38
N GLU A 7 -1.12 -6.54 -5.36
CA GLU A 7 -1.93 -6.36 -6.56
C GLU A 7 -2.69 -5.04 -6.44
N LEU A 8 -2.62 -4.23 -7.48
CA LEU A 8 -3.42 -3.02 -7.58
C LEU A 8 -4.85 -3.43 -7.94
N LYS A 9 -5.81 -3.17 -7.06
CA LYS A 9 -7.21 -3.54 -7.26
C LYS A 9 -7.99 -2.47 -7.99
N GLU A 10 -7.87 -1.24 -7.51
CA GLU A 10 -8.65 -0.13 -8.01
C GLU A 10 -7.85 1.15 -7.89
N VAL A 11 -8.05 2.05 -8.85
CA VAL A 11 -7.53 3.41 -8.80
C VAL A 11 -8.68 4.35 -9.09
N THR A 12 -8.96 5.24 -8.15
CA THR A 12 -10.05 6.21 -8.25
C THR A 12 -9.46 7.60 -8.25
N LYS A 13 -9.92 8.47 -9.15
CA LYS A 13 -9.55 9.88 -9.13
C LYS A 13 -10.62 10.67 -8.38
N ARG A 14 -10.24 11.37 -7.31
CA ARG A 14 -11.11 12.29 -6.55
C ARG A 14 -10.56 13.70 -6.59
N GLY A 15 -11.11 14.51 -7.50
CA GLY A 15 -10.71 15.91 -7.67
C GLY A 15 -9.26 16.02 -8.13
N GLU A 16 -8.43 16.68 -7.32
CA GLU A 16 -6.99 16.88 -7.55
C GLU A 16 -6.12 15.73 -7.03
N HIS A 17 -6.72 14.77 -6.32
CA HIS A 17 -6.02 13.64 -5.74
C HIS A 17 -6.46 12.31 -6.35
N HIS A 18 -5.58 11.32 -6.25
CA HIS A 18 -5.83 9.94 -6.62
C HIS A 18 -5.89 9.07 -5.37
N GLU A 19 -6.70 8.02 -5.46
CA GLU A 19 -6.85 6.96 -4.47
C GLU A 19 -6.48 5.65 -5.15
N ALA A 20 -5.75 4.78 -4.46
CA ALA A 20 -5.39 3.47 -4.96
C ALA A 20 -5.67 2.41 -3.89
N LEU A 21 -6.50 1.44 -4.23
CA LEU A 21 -6.75 0.27 -3.40
C LEU A 21 -5.76 -0.84 -3.80
N ILE A 22 -4.97 -1.28 -2.84
CA ILE A 22 -3.94 -2.30 -3.03
C ILE A 22 -4.30 -3.51 -2.19
N LYS A 23 -4.35 -4.68 -2.82
CA LYS A 23 -4.48 -5.96 -2.14
C LYS A 23 -3.09 -6.55 -1.92
N LEU A 24 -2.73 -6.75 -0.66
CA LEU A 24 -1.48 -7.35 -0.23
C LEU A 24 -1.74 -8.75 0.32
N THR A 25 -1.07 -9.77 -0.20
CA THR A 25 -1.07 -11.12 0.34
C THR A 25 0.29 -11.41 0.96
N TYR A 26 0.32 -11.76 2.25
CA TYR A 26 1.54 -12.11 2.98
C TYR A 26 1.29 -13.34 3.84
N LEU A 27 2.10 -14.39 3.67
CA LEU A 27 1.96 -15.68 4.37
C LEU A 27 0.53 -16.26 4.30
N GLY A 28 -0.13 -16.13 3.13
CA GLY A 28 -1.50 -16.61 2.91
C GLY A 28 -2.61 -15.77 3.55
N LYS A 29 -2.27 -14.69 4.27
CA LYS A 29 -3.24 -13.70 4.73
C LYS A 29 -3.36 -12.57 3.73
N GLU A 30 -4.58 -12.12 3.48
CA GLU A 30 -4.88 -11.03 2.56
C GLU A 30 -5.20 -9.75 3.35
N TYR A 31 -4.74 -8.64 2.82
CA TYR A 31 -4.85 -7.32 3.42
C TYR A 31 -5.18 -6.30 2.36
N GLU A 32 -5.96 -5.30 2.73
CA GLU A 32 -6.36 -4.21 1.83
C GLU A 32 -5.79 -2.90 2.35
N LEU A 33 -5.03 -2.23 1.50
CA LEU A 33 -4.37 -0.97 1.77
C LEU A 33 -5.00 0.08 0.87
N LEU A 34 -5.73 1.02 1.47
CA LEU A 34 -6.24 2.19 0.78
C LEU A 34 -5.18 3.29 0.85
N LEU A 35 -4.62 3.65 -0.29
CA LEU A 35 -3.74 4.80 -0.42
C LEU A 35 -4.57 5.99 -0.88
N CYS A 36 -4.53 7.07 -0.13
CA CYS A 36 -5.28 8.29 -0.41
C CYS A 36 -4.36 9.48 -0.62
N LYS A 37 -4.92 10.55 -1.21
CA LYS A 37 -4.21 11.82 -1.47
C LYS A 37 -2.97 11.65 -2.35
N LEU A 38 -2.97 10.70 -3.27
CA LEU A 38 -1.88 10.49 -4.20
C LEU A 38 -1.87 11.65 -5.22
N SER A 39 -0.71 12.25 -5.43
CA SER A 39 -0.57 13.35 -6.40
C SER A 39 -0.59 12.86 -7.86
N ARG A 40 -0.51 11.55 -8.09
CA ARG A 40 -0.44 10.91 -9.42
C ARG A 40 -1.19 9.58 -9.44
N THR A 41 -1.54 9.13 -10.64
CA THR A 41 -2.17 7.83 -10.87
C THR A 41 -1.16 6.71 -10.68
N VAL A 42 -1.50 5.70 -9.88
CA VAL A 42 -0.69 4.49 -9.79
C VAL A 42 -1.00 3.60 -10.98
N SER A 43 0.00 3.32 -11.83
CA SER A 43 -0.17 2.40 -12.95
C SER A 43 0.32 0.99 -12.63
N SER A 44 1.27 0.86 -11.71
CA SER A 44 1.78 -0.43 -11.25
C SER A 44 2.34 -0.32 -9.84
N ILE A 45 2.42 -1.44 -9.15
CA ILE A 45 3.00 -1.52 -7.81
C ILE A 45 3.99 -2.67 -7.75
N SER A 46 5.00 -2.50 -6.91
CA SER A 46 5.99 -3.54 -6.65
C SER A 46 6.16 -3.68 -5.15
N ALA A 47 5.97 -4.88 -4.62
CA ALA A 47 6.18 -5.16 -3.21
C ALA A 47 7.37 -6.07 -3.02
N GLU A 48 8.24 -5.66 -2.10
CA GLU A 48 9.43 -6.40 -1.74
C GLU A 48 9.54 -6.48 -0.22
N VAL A 49 9.91 -7.65 0.30
CA VAL A 49 10.23 -7.80 1.72
C VAL A 49 11.75 -7.76 1.86
N SER A 50 12.23 -6.74 2.58
CA SER A 50 13.62 -6.59 2.96
C SER A 50 13.74 -6.70 4.48
N GLY A 51 14.23 -7.85 4.95
CA GLY A 51 14.35 -8.15 6.37
C GLY A 51 12.99 -8.16 7.07
N GLU A 52 12.79 -7.23 7.99
CA GLU A 52 11.55 -7.10 8.78
C GLU A 52 10.53 -6.11 8.18
N TYR A 53 10.82 -5.54 7.02
CA TYR A 53 9.99 -4.52 6.39
C TYR A 53 9.52 -4.95 5.00
N LEU A 54 8.24 -4.75 4.75
CA LEU A 54 7.59 -4.88 3.47
C LEU A 54 7.48 -3.49 2.84
N THR A 55 8.15 -3.29 1.72
CA THR A 55 8.18 -2.03 0.99
C THR A 55 7.34 -2.16 -0.27
N ILE A 56 6.31 -1.33 -0.40
CA ILE A 56 5.43 -1.25 -1.57
C ILE A 56 5.81 0.02 -2.33
N LYS A 57 6.41 -0.13 -3.50
CA LYS A 57 6.75 0.97 -4.40
C LYS A 57 5.59 1.21 -5.36
N LEU A 58 5.21 2.47 -5.50
CA LEU A 58 4.17 2.94 -6.40
C LEU A 58 4.82 3.50 -7.65
N VAL A 59 4.42 2.96 -8.80
CA VAL A 59 4.95 3.32 -10.10
C VAL A 59 3.84 3.99 -10.91
N ASP A 60 4.14 5.16 -11.45
CA ASP A 60 3.25 5.92 -12.32
C ASP A 60 3.19 5.32 -13.75
N GLU A 61 2.28 5.81 -14.59
CA GLU A 61 2.18 5.44 -16.01
C GLU A 61 3.49 5.63 -16.79
N LYS A 62 4.36 6.56 -16.36
CA LYS A 62 5.68 6.79 -16.96
C LYS A 62 6.75 5.79 -16.53
N GLY A 63 6.43 4.83 -15.66
CA GLY A 63 7.40 3.91 -15.08
C GLY A 63 8.25 4.53 -13.96
N GLU A 64 7.94 5.75 -13.53
CA GLU A 64 8.64 6.42 -12.44
C GLU A 64 8.05 6.04 -11.08
N ALA A 65 8.91 5.62 -10.15
CA ALA A 65 8.51 5.39 -8.77
C ALA A 65 8.37 6.75 -8.06
N PHE A 66 7.15 7.10 -7.65
CA PHE A 66 6.85 8.40 -7.03
C PHE A 66 6.53 8.32 -5.54
N GLY A 67 6.37 7.12 -5.00
CA GLY A 67 6.08 6.91 -3.59
C GLY A 67 6.39 5.49 -3.16
N SER A 68 6.65 5.32 -1.86
CA SER A 68 6.81 4.02 -1.22
C SER A 68 6.06 3.97 0.10
N CYS A 69 5.45 2.81 0.38
CA CYS A 69 4.79 2.52 1.64
C CYS A 69 5.57 1.40 2.33
N CYS A 70 6.02 1.63 3.56
CA CYS A 70 6.79 0.67 4.33
C CYS A 70 5.94 0.13 5.48
N VAL A 71 5.72 -1.18 5.49
CA VAL A 71 4.94 -1.89 6.50
C VAL A 71 5.86 -2.87 7.20
N HIS A 72 6.01 -2.76 8.52
CA HIS A 72 6.79 -3.74 9.28
C HIS A 72 6.04 -5.08 9.34
N VAL A 73 6.67 -6.18 8.93
CA VAL A 73 6.02 -7.51 8.80
C VAL A 73 5.41 -8.02 10.10
N LYS A 74 5.96 -7.61 11.25
CA LYS A 74 5.40 -7.93 12.59
C LYS A 74 3.96 -7.43 12.74
N HIS A 75 3.57 -6.35 12.07
CA HIS A 75 2.18 -5.89 12.08
C HIS A 75 1.26 -6.83 11.29
N LEU A 76 1.73 -7.37 10.17
CA LEU A 76 1.00 -8.34 9.37
C LEU A 76 0.88 -9.67 10.12
N GLU A 77 1.97 -10.15 10.70
CA GLU A 77 1.97 -11.42 11.47
C GLU A 77 1.00 -11.38 12.66
N LYS A 78 0.97 -10.26 13.39
CA LYS A 78 0.04 -10.04 14.52
C LYS A 78 -1.40 -9.73 14.10
N GLY A 79 -1.69 -9.59 12.80
CA GLY A 79 -3.02 -9.17 12.31
C GLY A 79 -3.40 -7.75 12.72
N CYS A 80 -2.42 -6.92 13.07
CA CYS A 80 -2.61 -5.64 13.74
C CYS A 80 -2.51 -4.50 12.72
N LEU A 81 -3.36 -4.54 11.69
CA LEU A 81 -3.53 -3.44 10.72
C LEU A 81 -4.35 -2.26 11.25
N GLU A 82 -4.81 -2.35 12.50
CA GLU A 82 -5.45 -1.27 13.25
C GLU A 82 -4.47 -0.54 14.17
N CYS A 83 -3.19 -0.92 14.13
CA CYS A 83 -2.19 -0.30 14.98
C CYS A 83 -1.82 1.11 14.44
N PRO A 84 -1.98 2.19 15.24
CA PRO A 84 -1.73 3.57 14.81
C PRO A 84 -0.26 3.88 14.49
N SER A 85 0.66 2.94 14.74
CA SER A 85 2.08 3.02 14.37
C SER A 85 2.40 2.50 12.97
N LEU A 86 1.42 1.92 12.29
CA LEU A 86 1.57 1.50 10.92
C LEU A 86 1.55 2.77 10.08
N VAL A 87 2.66 3.10 9.42
CA VAL A 87 2.74 4.20 8.44
C VAL A 87 2.01 3.75 7.17
N VAL A 88 0.77 3.30 7.33
CA VAL A 88 -0.21 3.38 6.27
C VAL A 88 -0.51 4.86 6.09
N PRO A 89 -0.62 5.35 4.84
CA PRO A 89 -1.23 6.65 4.65
C PRO A 89 -2.56 6.68 5.41
N PRO A 90 -2.93 7.84 5.99
CA PRO A 90 -4.01 7.94 6.94
C PRO A 90 -5.27 7.23 6.41
N LYS A 91 -5.78 6.26 7.20
CA LYS A 91 -7.08 5.57 6.94
C LYS A 91 -8.24 6.55 6.82
N GLU A 92 -8.07 7.76 7.36
CA GLU A 92 -9.01 8.87 7.24
C GLU A 92 -8.92 9.51 5.85
N CYS A 93 -9.42 8.77 4.86
CA CYS A 93 -9.91 9.32 3.60
C CYS A 93 -11.39 9.72 3.69
N ARG A 94 -11.87 9.92 4.92
CA ARG A 94 -13.15 10.52 5.27
C ARG A 94 -12.84 11.60 6.29
N SER A 95 -12.42 12.76 5.81
CA SER A 95 -12.70 13.98 6.53
C SER A 95 -14.01 14.51 5.94
N GLU A 96 -14.94 14.77 6.83
CA GLU A 96 -16.25 15.38 6.63
C GLU A 96 -16.26 16.55 5.63
#